data_AF-A0A8B8BYA1-F1
#
_entry.id   AF-A0A8B8BYA1-F1
#
_cell.length_a   1.000
_cell.length_b   1.000
_cell.length_c   1.000
_cell.angle_alpha   90.00
_cell.angle_beta   90.00
_cell.angle_gamma   90.00
#
_symmetry.space_group_name_H-M   'P 1'
#
loop_
_entity.id
_entity.type
_entity.pdbx_description
1 polymer ?
#
loop_
_entity_poly.entity_id
_entity_poly.type
_entity_poly.pdbx_seq_one_letter_code
_entity_poly.pdbx_strand_id
1 'polypeptide(L)'
;MSMNLVHNGFRLKAAMTGTPQTSAWNADKAIDGITSQDYQSNSCAISEVDVDKLTKSYWKEWIEPSPFNIGYLEIYFRSDTYKRSTGFSIYTYNTQNFYPFIDPKHLIYRHDPLAGCPSPIMNVTVNKVTQGIVFINERPPGYRSNCQGDNTQYVGIELCEIKVMGCDQVRFSSGCSKLCPSKCKNRHCDAFNGSCIHGCSNPNALTVDCLACYDGQYIRDKMCVPCEGHCKNGIPCNKLTGRCDNGCHNYWIGEFCEVCPPHYYGNDCNTPCGN
;
A
#
# COMPACT_ATOMS: atom_id res chain seq x y z
N MET A 1 12.61 -7.91 -11.88
CA MET A 1 12.79 -6.70 -11.07
C MET A 1 11.51 -5.89 -11.13
N SER A 2 11.07 -5.36 -10.00
CA SER A 2 10.13 -4.24 -9.93
C SER A 2 10.72 -3.06 -10.70
N MET A 3 9.88 -2.23 -11.33
CA MET A 3 10.39 -1.15 -12.16
C MET A 3 10.39 0.16 -11.36
N ASN A 4 11.56 0.80 -11.29
CA ASN A 4 11.65 2.21 -10.91
C ASN A 4 11.08 3.04 -12.07
N LEU A 5 10.22 4.01 -11.77
CA LEU A 5 9.51 4.88 -12.71
C LEU A 5 10.39 5.40 -13.86
N VAL A 6 11.65 5.73 -13.56
CA VAL A 6 12.63 6.31 -14.49
C VAL A 6 12.97 5.40 -15.68
N HIS A 7 12.78 4.07 -15.56
CA HIS A 7 13.16 3.13 -16.61
C HIS A 7 12.05 2.82 -17.65
N ASN A 8 10.84 3.39 -17.52
CA ASN A 8 9.69 3.10 -18.38
C ASN A 8 9.14 4.29 -19.17
N GLY A 9 9.94 5.34 -19.37
CA GLY A 9 9.51 6.51 -20.14
C GLY A 9 8.57 7.47 -19.38
N PHE A 10 8.38 7.26 -18.08
CA PHE A 10 7.82 8.28 -17.21
C PHE A 10 8.88 9.33 -16.88
N ARG A 11 8.42 10.55 -16.60
CA ARG A 11 9.25 11.66 -16.13
C ARG A 11 8.74 12.12 -14.78
N LEU A 12 9.67 12.45 -13.90
CA LEU A 12 9.39 13.05 -12.61
C LEU A 12 9.76 14.53 -12.66
N LYS A 13 8.91 15.38 -12.11
CA LYS A 13 9.19 16.81 -11.90
C LYS A 13 9.19 17.07 -10.41
N ALA A 14 10.35 17.42 -9.85
CA ALA A 14 10.48 17.67 -8.43
C ALA A 14 10.40 19.17 -8.09
N ALA A 15 9.96 19.45 -6.87
CA ALA A 15 10.03 20.77 -6.27
C ALA A 15 10.15 20.64 -4.76
N MET A 16 10.82 21.60 -4.13
CA MET A 16 10.96 21.63 -2.68
C MET A 16 10.82 23.05 -2.13
N THR A 17 10.47 23.16 -0.85
CA THR A 17 10.54 24.42 -0.11
C THR A 17 11.93 24.66 0.47
N GLY A 18 12.19 25.93 0.79
CA GLY A 18 13.49 26.37 1.27
C GLY A 18 14.43 26.68 0.10
N THR A 19 15.41 27.52 0.39
CA THR A 19 16.48 27.88 -0.53
C THR A 19 17.44 26.70 -0.61
N PRO A 20 17.79 26.18 -1.80
CA PRO A 20 18.84 25.18 -1.92
C PRO A 20 20.16 25.73 -1.33
N GLN A 21 20.83 24.96 -0.48
CA GLN A 21 22.09 25.41 0.15
C GLN A 21 23.19 25.67 -0.91
N THR A 22 23.14 24.94 -2.02
CA THR A 22 23.86 25.28 -3.25
C THR A 22 22.92 25.10 -4.44
N SER A 23 23.19 25.75 -5.57
CA SER A 23 22.40 25.58 -6.79
C SER A 23 22.38 24.14 -7.32
N ALA A 24 23.40 23.35 -6.98
CA ALA A 24 23.52 21.95 -7.37
C ALA A 24 22.62 21.01 -6.54
N TRP A 25 22.22 21.40 -5.33
CA TRP A 25 21.45 20.58 -4.38
C TRP A 25 19.96 20.88 -4.43
N ASN A 26 19.42 21.02 -5.65
CA ASN A 26 18.02 21.31 -5.89
C ASN A 26 17.12 20.06 -5.77
N ALA A 27 15.81 20.24 -5.91
CA ALA A 27 14.82 19.18 -5.71
C ALA A 27 14.99 17.96 -6.63
N ASP A 28 15.49 18.15 -7.86
CA ASP A 28 15.64 17.08 -8.84
C ASP A 28 16.73 16.07 -8.44
N LYS A 29 17.60 16.42 -7.50
CA LYS A 29 18.60 15.49 -6.96
C LYS A 29 18.02 14.27 -6.28
N ALA A 30 16.87 14.41 -5.63
CA ALA A 30 16.21 13.28 -4.99
C ALA A 30 15.54 12.30 -5.97
N ILE A 31 15.62 12.53 -7.29
CA ILE A 31 15.03 11.67 -8.34
C ILE A 31 16.02 11.46 -9.50
N ASP A 32 17.32 11.67 -9.28
CA ASP A 32 18.34 11.55 -10.33
C ASP A 32 18.86 10.10 -10.49
N GLY A 33 18.43 9.19 -9.62
CA GLY A 33 18.79 7.77 -9.64
C GLY A 33 20.06 7.43 -8.87
N ILE A 34 20.73 8.42 -8.26
CA ILE A 34 21.97 8.25 -7.50
C ILE A 34 21.64 8.03 -6.02
N THR A 35 21.84 6.81 -5.53
CA THR A 35 21.54 6.45 -4.14
C THR A 35 22.61 6.83 -3.12
N SER A 36 23.61 7.62 -3.51
CA SER A 36 24.67 8.03 -2.60
C SER A 36 24.09 8.93 -1.50
N GLN A 37 24.33 8.58 -0.24
CA GLN A 37 23.85 9.34 0.93
C GLN A 37 24.85 10.43 1.37
N ASP A 38 26.01 10.49 0.70
CA ASP A 38 27.04 11.48 0.95
C ASP A 38 26.76 12.76 0.17
N TYR A 39 26.54 13.86 0.89
CA TYR A 39 26.28 15.17 0.28
C TYR A 39 27.43 15.63 -0.64
N GLN A 40 28.67 15.19 -0.41
CA GLN A 40 29.83 15.54 -1.23
C GLN A 40 29.75 14.95 -2.64
N SER A 41 28.93 13.91 -2.83
CA SER A 41 28.68 13.33 -4.15
C SER A 41 27.72 14.15 -5.02
N ASN A 42 27.18 15.28 -4.51
CA ASN A 42 26.21 16.12 -5.19
C ASN A 42 24.95 15.35 -5.65
N SER A 43 24.54 14.34 -4.89
CA SER A 43 23.35 13.51 -5.16
C SER A 43 22.13 13.92 -4.34
N CYS A 44 22.23 14.87 -3.43
CA CYS A 44 21.13 15.15 -2.49
C CYS A 44 20.46 16.51 -2.74
N ALA A 45 19.13 16.51 -2.58
CA ALA A 45 18.32 17.71 -2.44
C ALA A 45 18.47 18.23 -1.00
N ILE A 46 19.06 19.42 -0.85
CA ILE A 46 19.43 19.99 0.44
C ILE A 46 18.99 21.46 0.53
N SER A 47 18.12 21.76 1.49
CA SER A 47 17.68 23.14 1.78
C SER A 47 18.51 23.79 2.89
N GLU A 48 18.64 25.11 2.87
CA GLU A 48 19.39 25.90 3.85
C GLU A 48 18.62 26.10 5.17
N VAL A 49 18.75 25.14 6.09
CA VAL A 49 18.00 25.12 7.35
C VAL A 49 18.36 26.28 8.29
N ASP A 50 19.63 26.67 8.34
CA ASP A 50 20.11 27.62 9.35
C ASP A 50 19.74 29.06 9.01
N VAL A 51 19.52 29.35 7.72
CA VAL A 51 19.04 30.66 7.24
C VAL A 51 17.52 30.69 7.17
N ASP A 52 16.90 29.69 6.51
CA ASP A 52 15.46 29.73 6.25
C ASP A 52 14.62 29.53 7.52
N LYS A 53 15.13 28.73 8.48
CA LYS A 53 14.48 28.44 9.79
C LYS A 53 13.00 28.06 9.66
N LEU A 54 12.68 27.27 8.63
CA LEU A 54 11.31 26.84 8.37
C LEU A 54 10.84 25.89 9.47
N THR A 55 9.59 26.04 9.92
CA THR A 55 8.93 25.09 10.83
C THR A 55 8.13 24.01 10.08
N LYS A 56 7.97 24.17 8.77
CA LYS A 56 7.34 23.22 7.85
C LYS A 56 8.06 23.25 6.51
N SER A 57 8.34 22.08 5.96
CA SER A 57 9.00 21.93 4.66
C SER A 57 8.42 20.75 3.90
N TYR A 58 8.45 20.82 2.57
CA TYR A 58 8.07 19.72 1.71
C TYR A 58 9.07 19.51 0.58
N TRP A 59 9.13 18.27 0.11
CA TRP A 59 9.63 17.89 -1.19
C TRP A 59 8.52 17.13 -1.90
N LYS A 60 8.24 17.45 -3.16
CA LYS A 60 7.18 16.81 -3.93
C LYS A 60 7.67 16.46 -5.31
N GLU A 61 7.07 15.43 -5.89
CA GLU A 61 7.26 15.02 -7.27
C GLU A 61 5.93 14.86 -7.98
N TRP A 62 5.92 15.23 -9.25
CA TRP A 62 4.82 14.98 -10.17
C TRP A 62 5.26 13.98 -11.24
N ILE A 63 4.48 12.92 -11.40
CA ILE A 63 4.70 11.87 -12.37
C ILE A 63 4.05 12.29 -13.70
N GLU A 64 4.73 12.14 -14.82
CA GLU A 64 4.20 12.38 -16.16
C GLU A 64 4.42 11.16 -17.06
N PRO A 65 3.50 10.86 -18.00
CA PRO A 65 2.32 11.66 -18.35
C PRO A 65 1.02 11.28 -17.60
N SER A 66 0.99 10.15 -16.91
CA SER A 66 -0.24 9.54 -16.37
C SER A 66 -0.01 8.95 -14.96
N PRO A 67 -1.07 8.57 -14.22
CA PRO A 67 -0.90 8.07 -12.86
C PRO A 67 -0.10 6.77 -12.88
N PHE A 68 0.67 6.56 -11.82
CA PHE A 68 1.45 5.34 -11.63
C PHE A 68 0.86 4.51 -10.51
N ASN A 69 0.89 3.19 -10.68
CA ASN A 69 0.52 2.24 -9.63
C ASN A 69 1.72 2.02 -8.71
N ILE A 70 1.81 2.83 -7.66
CA ILE A 70 2.94 2.81 -6.73
C ILE A 70 2.68 1.72 -5.68
N GLY A 71 3.60 0.76 -5.60
CA GLY A 71 3.57 -0.27 -4.58
C GLY A 71 4.32 0.16 -3.32
N TYR A 72 5.58 0.59 -3.45
CA TYR A 72 6.35 1.15 -2.34
C TYR A 72 7.35 2.22 -2.81
N LEU A 73 7.81 3.02 -1.87
CA LEU A 73 8.94 3.94 -2.03
C LEU A 73 10.16 3.36 -1.32
N GLU A 74 11.34 3.58 -1.88
CA GLU A 74 12.62 3.41 -1.18
C GLU A 74 13.27 4.79 -1.05
N ILE A 75 13.39 5.28 0.19
CA ILE A 75 13.84 6.63 0.51
C ILE A 75 15.25 6.56 1.08
N TYR A 76 16.16 7.33 0.49
CA TYR A 76 17.54 7.50 0.92
C TYR A 76 17.69 8.91 1.46
N PHE A 77 17.94 9.02 2.76
CA PHE A 77 18.27 10.28 3.41
C PHE A 77 19.76 10.55 3.36
N ARG A 78 20.16 11.80 3.53
CA ARG A 78 21.56 12.17 3.75
C ARG A 78 22.10 11.55 5.04
N SER A 79 23.27 10.90 4.99
CA SER A 79 23.72 9.99 6.05
C SER A 79 24.09 10.65 7.39
N ASP A 80 24.55 11.90 7.37
CA ASP A 80 24.98 12.65 8.57
C ASP A 80 23.84 13.46 9.22
N THR A 81 22.82 13.88 8.45
CA THR A 81 21.74 14.75 8.93
C THR A 81 20.33 14.15 8.83
N TYR A 82 20.16 12.87 8.45
CA TYR A 82 18.85 12.20 8.33
C TYR A 82 17.92 12.36 9.54
N LYS A 83 18.48 12.55 10.74
CA LYS A 83 17.74 12.78 11.99
C LYS A 83 16.83 14.01 11.92
N ARG A 84 17.14 15.02 11.10
CA ARG A 84 16.29 16.20 10.86
C ARG A 84 14.97 15.82 10.15
N SER A 85 14.91 14.67 9.50
CA SER A 85 13.68 14.11 8.92
C SER A 85 12.77 13.47 9.97
N THR A 86 13.13 13.45 11.26
CA THR A 86 12.27 12.84 12.29
C THR A 86 10.88 13.47 12.31
N GLY A 87 9.85 12.63 12.33
CA GLY A 87 8.44 13.04 12.34
C GLY A 87 7.86 13.37 10.95
N PHE A 88 8.60 13.11 9.87
CA PHE A 88 8.11 13.31 8.52
C PHE A 88 6.86 12.46 8.21
N SER A 89 6.16 12.84 7.15
CA SER A 89 5.01 12.14 6.62
C SER A 89 5.06 12.09 5.10
N ILE A 90 4.53 11.02 4.52
CA ILE A 90 4.37 10.83 3.08
C ILE A 90 2.89 10.90 2.73
N TYR A 91 2.56 11.63 1.67
CA TYR A 91 1.23 11.70 1.13
C TYR A 91 1.23 11.49 -0.39
N THR A 92 0.08 11.07 -0.92
CA THR A 92 -0.19 11.08 -2.36
C THR A 92 -1.12 12.23 -2.73
N TYR A 93 -1.00 12.75 -3.95
CA TYR A 93 -1.88 13.77 -4.49
C TYR A 93 -2.11 13.58 -6.01
N ASN A 94 -3.20 14.12 -6.54
CA ASN A 94 -3.61 13.91 -7.93
C ASN A 94 -3.87 15.22 -8.70
N THR A 95 -3.54 16.37 -8.12
CA THR A 95 -3.71 17.69 -8.75
C THR A 95 -2.35 18.22 -9.18
N GLN A 96 -2.22 18.68 -10.43
CA GLN A 96 -0.93 19.14 -10.95
C GLN A 96 -0.45 20.41 -10.22
N ASN A 97 -1.34 21.40 -10.08
CA ASN A 97 -1.10 22.58 -9.27
C ASN A 97 -1.45 22.28 -7.80
N PHE A 98 -0.51 21.67 -7.09
CA PHE A 98 -0.69 21.21 -5.72
C PHE A 98 0.12 22.03 -4.71
N TYR A 99 -0.55 22.55 -3.69
CA TYR A 99 -0.02 23.26 -2.54
C TYR A 99 -0.04 22.35 -1.30
N PRO A 100 1.08 21.73 -0.90
CA PRO A 100 1.10 20.61 0.04
C PRO A 100 0.46 20.87 1.41
N PHE A 101 0.48 22.11 1.89
CA PHE A 101 -0.06 22.46 3.21
C PHE A 101 -1.55 22.81 3.23
N ILE A 102 -2.17 22.99 2.06
CA ILE A 102 -3.56 23.48 1.95
C ILE A 102 -4.42 22.47 1.19
N ASP A 103 -3.89 21.94 0.10
CA ASP A 103 -4.67 21.11 -0.81
C ASP A 103 -4.96 19.71 -0.25
N PRO A 104 -6.05 19.08 -0.70
CA PRO A 104 -6.37 17.70 -0.36
C PRO A 104 -5.24 16.75 -0.73
N LYS A 105 -4.85 15.91 0.22
CA LYS A 105 -3.81 14.90 0.09
C LYS A 105 -4.19 13.67 0.90
N HIS A 106 -3.63 12.53 0.55
CA HIS A 106 -3.92 11.27 1.24
C HIS A 106 -2.69 10.78 1.99
N LEU A 107 -2.80 10.64 3.31
CA LEU A 107 -1.70 10.17 4.16
C LEU A 107 -1.40 8.71 3.82
N ILE A 108 -0.12 8.42 3.60
CA ILE A 108 0.41 7.06 3.38
C ILE A 108 1.19 6.60 4.61
N TYR A 109 2.08 7.45 5.08
CA TYR A 109 2.99 7.12 6.15
C TYR A 109 3.26 8.32 7.03
N ARG A 110 3.45 8.08 8.32
CA ARG A 110 3.89 9.06 9.29
C ARG A 110 4.90 8.42 10.22
N HIS A 111 6.09 8.99 10.28
CA HIS A 111 7.10 8.60 11.26
C HIS A 111 6.67 9.05 12.65
N ASP A 112 6.73 8.15 13.63
CA ASP A 112 6.52 8.50 15.03
C ASP A 112 7.82 9.04 15.63
N PRO A 113 7.91 10.35 15.94
CA PRO A 113 9.14 10.93 16.50
C PRO A 113 9.47 10.40 17.90
N LEU A 114 8.53 9.76 18.61
CA LEU A 114 8.76 9.14 19.92
C LEU A 114 9.29 7.71 19.80
N ALA A 115 9.14 7.06 18.64
CA ALA A 115 9.69 5.73 18.38
C ALA A 115 11.20 5.73 18.10
N GLY A 116 11.82 6.91 18.01
CA GLY A 116 13.25 7.09 17.74
C GLY A 116 13.52 7.76 16.39
N CYS A 117 14.75 7.64 15.90
CA CYS A 117 15.16 8.20 14.62
C CYS A 117 14.64 7.37 13.45
N PRO A 118 14.33 7.97 12.28
CA PRO A 118 14.14 7.22 11.05
C PRO A 118 15.44 6.51 10.65
N SER A 119 15.35 5.43 9.86
CA SER A 119 16.55 4.81 9.28
C SER A 119 17.11 5.67 8.13
N PRO A 120 18.44 5.69 7.91
CA PRO A 120 19.02 6.41 6.78
C PRO A 120 18.48 5.96 5.41
N ILE A 121 18.09 4.68 5.31
CA ILE A 121 17.36 4.12 4.16
C ILE A 121 16.09 3.48 4.70
N MET A 122 14.95 3.72 4.06
CA MET A 122 13.69 3.11 4.48
C MET A 122 12.72 2.85 3.34
N ASN A 123 11.86 1.86 3.55
CA ASN A 123 10.80 1.50 2.63
C ASN A 123 9.44 1.95 3.16
N VAL A 124 8.62 2.55 2.29
CA VAL A 124 7.25 2.97 2.61
C VAL A 124 6.29 2.30 1.65
N THR A 125 5.42 1.42 2.16
CA THR A 125 4.33 0.84 1.36
C THR A 125 3.31 1.92 1.01
N VAL A 126 2.92 2.01 -0.26
CA VAL A 126 1.96 2.99 -0.79
C VAL A 126 0.68 2.30 -1.26
N ASN A 127 0.82 1.27 -2.10
CA ASN A 127 -0.28 0.50 -2.70
C ASN A 127 -1.43 1.37 -3.22
N LYS A 128 -1.09 2.35 -4.07
CA LYS A 128 -2.04 3.32 -4.60
C LYS A 128 -1.68 3.79 -6.00
N VAL A 129 -2.70 3.92 -6.84
CA VAL A 129 -2.59 4.63 -8.11
C VAL A 129 -2.67 6.13 -7.84
N THR A 130 -1.60 6.87 -8.17
CA THR A 130 -1.53 8.32 -7.96
C THR A 130 -0.61 9.01 -8.96
N GLN A 131 -0.71 10.32 -9.06
CA GLN A 131 0.05 11.15 -9.99
C GLN A 131 1.21 11.90 -9.30
N GLY A 132 1.24 11.96 -7.97
CA GLY A 132 2.31 12.62 -7.24
C GLY A 132 2.48 12.14 -5.81
N ILE A 133 3.71 12.26 -5.33
CA ILE A 133 4.14 11.97 -3.96
C ILE A 133 4.66 13.25 -3.33
N VAL A 134 4.34 13.45 -2.06
CA VAL A 134 4.88 14.55 -1.28
C VAL A 134 5.40 14.05 0.06
N PHE A 135 6.66 14.36 0.31
CA PHE A 135 7.31 14.29 1.60
C PHE A 135 7.05 15.61 2.33
N ILE A 136 6.56 15.54 3.56
CA ILE A 136 6.29 16.70 4.41
C ILE A 136 6.97 16.48 5.76
N ASN A 137 7.66 17.50 6.24
CA ASN A 137 8.25 17.52 7.57
C ASN A 137 7.82 18.78 8.30
N GLU A 138 7.24 18.62 9.49
CA GLU A 138 6.62 19.72 10.25
C GLU A 138 7.04 19.67 11.72
N ARG A 139 7.15 20.86 12.33
CA ARG A 139 7.37 21.07 13.76
C ARG A 139 6.15 21.81 14.32
N PRO A 140 5.05 21.08 14.59
CA PRO A 140 3.88 21.69 15.23
C PRO A 140 4.21 22.18 16.65
N PRO A 141 3.40 23.09 17.21
CA PRO A 141 3.54 23.51 18.60
C PRO A 141 3.56 22.30 19.55
N GLY A 142 4.57 22.23 20.42
CA GLY A 142 4.76 21.11 21.35
C GLY A 142 5.40 19.87 20.74
N TYR A 143 5.99 19.94 19.54
CA TYR A 143 6.76 18.86 18.95
C TYR A 143 7.84 18.34 19.91
N ARG A 144 7.89 17.02 20.07
CA ARG A 144 8.86 16.28 20.89
C ARG A 144 9.38 15.10 20.11
N SER A 145 10.63 14.72 20.37
CA SER A 145 11.33 13.65 19.67
C SER A 145 12.25 12.91 20.62
N ASN A 146 12.25 11.58 20.50
CA ASN A 146 13.21 10.71 21.17
C ASN A 146 14.45 10.44 20.29
N CYS A 147 14.52 11.03 19.10
CA CYS A 147 15.68 10.92 18.22
C CYS A 147 16.81 11.87 18.68
N GLN A 148 17.91 11.31 19.18
CA GLN A 148 19.06 12.10 19.62
C GLN A 148 19.74 12.82 18.45
N GLY A 149 19.66 14.15 18.42
CA GLY A 149 20.23 15.00 17.37
C GLY A 149 19.21 15.50 16.34
N ASP A 150 17.91 15.23 16.56
CA ASP A 150 16.85 15.91 15.83
C ASP A 150 16.78 17.41 16.19
N ASN A 151 16.40 18.23 15.21
CA ASN A 151 16.10 19.65 15.41
C ASN A 151 14.60 19.80 15.68
N THR A 152 14.23 20.15 16.92
CA THR A 152 12.83 20.25 17.34
C THR A 152 12.14 21.55 16.92
N GLN A 153 12.88 22.50 16.36
CA GLN A 153 12.37 23.83 15.99
C GLN A 153 12.25 24.02 14.49
N TYR A 154 13.27 23.60 13.74
CA TYR A 154 13.39 23.88 12.31
C TYR A 154 13.57 22.61 11.49
N VAL A 155 13.09 22.65 10.25
CA VAL A 155 13.13 21.55 9.29
C VAL A 155 13.83 21.98 8.01
N GLY A 156 14.39 20.97 7.35
CA GLY A 156 14.91 21.07 6.00
C GLY A 156 14.55 19.85 5.17
N ILE A 157 14.94 19.92 3.91
CA ILE A 157 15.03 18.79 3.00
C ILE A 157 16.47 18.29 3.00
N GLU A 158 16.64 17.00 3.26
CA GLU A 158 17.93 16.29 3.31
C GLU A 158 17.72 14.90 2.65
N LEU A 159 17.20 14.92 1.42
CA LEU A 159 16.79 13.73 0.66
C LEU A 159 17.80 13.47 -0.45
N CYS A 160 18.38 12.27 -0.49
CA CYS A 160 19.34 11.89 -1.53
C CYS A 160 18.70 11.13 -2.68
N GLU A 161 17.72 10.27 -2.42
CA GLU A 161 16.98 9.61 -3.50
C GLU A 161 15.62 9.14 -2.97
N ILE A 162 14.58 9.25 -3.79
CA ILE A 162 13.28 8.61 -3.59
C ILE A 162 13.00 7.77 -4.82
N LYS A 163 13.19 6.46 -4.68
CA LYS A 163 12.81 5.52 -5.74
C LYS A 163 11.33 5.20 -5.62
N VAL A 164 10.62 5.36 -6.72
CA VAL A 164 9.20 5.03 -6.79
C VAL A 164 9.04 3.70 -7.51
N MET A 165 8.67 2.67 -6.76
CA MET A 165 8.62 1.29 -7.24
C MET A 165 7.18 0.87 -7.52
N GLY A 166 6.92 0.41 -8.74
CA GLY A 166 5.57 0.06 -9.15
C GLY A 166 5.46 -0.32 -10.62
N CYS A 167 4.28 -0.07 -11.19
CA CYS A 167 3.95 -0.35 -12.58
C CYS A 167 3.01 0.72 -13.16
N ASP A 168 2.77 0.68 -14.48
CA ASP A 168 1.66 1.42 -15.09
C ASP A 168 0.35 1.16 -14.32
N GLN A 169 -0.54 2.15 -14.30
CA GLN A 169 -1.78 2.18 -13.52
C GLN A 169 -2.59 0.86 -13.47
N VAL A 170 -2.57 0.06 -14.54
CA VAL A 170 -3.36 -1.18 -14.68
C VAL A 170 -2.52 -2.44 -14.80
N ARG A 171 -1.23 -2.38 -14.44
CA ARG A 171 -0.28 -3.49 -14.54
C ARG A 171 0.28 -3.87 -13.18
N PHE A 172 0.74 -5.12 -13.09
CA PHE A 172 1.40 -5.68 -11.92
C PHE A 172 2.43 -6.74 -12.34
N SER A 173 3.05 -7.36 -11.32
CA SER A 173 4.10 -8.38 -11.37
C SER A 173 5.50 -7.82 -11.58
N SER A 174 6.52 -8.64 -11.28
CA SER A 174 7.90 -8.33 -11.67
C SER A 174 7.95 -8.05 -13.18
N GLY A 175 8.51 -6.89 -13.56
CA GLY A 175 8.56 -6.41 -14.95
C GLY A 175 7.24 -5.90 -15.53
N CYS A 176 6.19 -5.71 -14.72
CA CYS A 176 4.92 -5.08 -15.13
C CYS A 176 4.22 -5.73 -16.34
N SER A 177 4.43 -7.03 -16.56
CA SER A 177 3.95 -7.73 -17.75
C SER A 177 2.48 -8.12 -17.66
N LYS A 178 1.92 -8.27 -16.46
CA LYS A 178 0.53 -8.71 -16.24
C LYS A 178 -0.42 -7.54 -16.05
N LEU A 179 -1.63 -7.64 -16.61
CA LEU A 179 -2.71 -6.68 -16.36
C LEU A 179 -3.40 -7.00 -15.03
N CYS A 180 -3.74 -5.97 -14.27
CA CYS A 180 -4.54 -6.10 -13.05
C CYS A 180 -5.85 -6.87 -13.34
N PRO A 181 -6.28 -7.75 -12.42
CA PRO A 181 -7.50 -8.54 -12.60
C PRO A 181 -8.73 -7.66 -12.86
N SER A 182 -9.58 -8.06 -13.81
CA SER A 182 -10.83 -7.34 -14.14
C SER A 182 -11.83 -7.29 -12.98
N LYS A 183 -11.71 -8.23 -12.03
CA LYS A 183 -12.48 -8.26 -10.79
C LYS A 183 -12.13 -7.14 -9.81
N CYS A 184 -10.98 -6.48 -9.97
CA CYS A 184 -10.59 -5.33 -9.16
C CYS A 184 -11.31 -4.07 -9.63
N LYS A 185 -11.80 -3.27 -8.69
CA LYS A 185 -12.43 -1.98 -8.98
C LYS A 185 -11.47 -1.11 -9.79
N ASN A 186 -11.95 -0.55 -10.91
CA ASN A 186 -11.16 0.25 -11.86
C ASN A 186 -9.88 -0.43 -12.42
N ARG A 187 -9.76 -1.77 -12.30
CA ARG A 187 -8.51 -2.51 -12.58
C ARG A 187 -7.32 -1.99 -11.79
N HIS A 188 -7.54 -1.56 -10.55
CA HIS A 188 -6.48 -1.15 -9.63
C HIS A 188 -6.12 -2.29 -8.70
N CYS A 189 -4.85 -2.69 -8.73
CA CYS A 189 -4.34 -3.80 -7.95
C CYS A 189 -2.95 -3.47 -7.39
N ASP A 190 -2.50 -4.22 -6.39
CA ASP A 190 -1.15 -4.17 -5.87
C ASP A 190 -0.16 -4.48 -7.01
N ALA A 191 0.83 -3.62 -7.17
CA ALA A 191 1.77 -3.67 -8.29
C ALA A 191 2.63 -4.95 -8.32
N PHE A 192 2.69 -5.73 -7.24
CA PHE A 192 3.53 -6.93 -7.15
C PHE A 192 2.73 -8.22 -7.17
N ASN A 193 1.66 -8.32 -6.38
CA ASN A 193 0.90 -9.55 -6.22
C ASN A 193 -0.45 -9.56 -6.96
N GLY A 194 -0.94 -8.40 -7.41
CA GLY A 194 -2.18 -8.29 -8.18
C GLY A 194 -3.46 -8.33 -7.36
N SER A 195 -3.39 -8.29 -6.02
CA SER A 195 -4.55 -8.17 -5.14
C SER A 195 -5.23 -6.81 -5.27
N CYS A 196 -6.55 -6.74 -5.14
CA CYS A 196 -7.28 -5.51 -5.42
C CYS A 196 -7.14 -4.48 -4.27
N ILE A 197 -6.59 -3.29 -4.55
CA ILE A 197 -6.28 -2.25 -3.54
C ILE A 197 -7.45 -1.30 -3.24
N HIS A 198 -8.50 -1.30 -4.07
CA HIS A 198 -9.71 -0.49 -3.89
C HIS A 198 -10.98 -1.35 -3.82
N GLY A 199 -10.80 -2.62 -3.42
CA GLY A 199 -11.85 -3.61 -3.41
C GLY A 199 -12.27 -4.08 -4.80
N CYS A 200 -13.45 -4.67 -4.85
CA CYS A 200 -13.93 -5.47 -5.97
C CYS A 200 -14.93 -4.71 -6.83
N SER A 201 -14.94 -5.01 -8.12
CA SER A 201 -15.97 -4.53 -9.05
C SER A 201 -17.33 -5.16 -8.76
N ASN A 202 -17.35 -6.40 -8.25
CA ASN A 202 -18.56 -7.07 -7.80
C ASN A 202 -18.85 -6.71 -6.32
N PRO A 203 -19.98 -6.05 -6.00
CA PRO A 203 -20.33 -5.72 -4.63
C PRO A 203 -20.64 -6.95 -3.76
N ASN A 204 -20.98 -8.08 -4.37
CA ASN A 204 -21.24 -9.35 -3.69
C ASN A 204 -19.97 -10.18 -3.46
N ALA A 205 -18.80 -9.65 -3.80
CA ALA A 205 -17.54 -10.33 -3.51
C ALA A 205 -17.32 -10.40 -2.00
N LEU A 206 -16.96 -11.59 -1.53
CA LEU A 206 -16.91 -11.93 -0.10
C LEU A 206 -15.49 -11.82 0.48
N THR A 207 -14.48 -11.60 -0.34
CA THR A 207 -13.05 -11.59 0.05
C THR A 207 -12.26 -10.51 -0.67
N VAL A 208 -11.05 -10.22 -0.15
CA VAL A 208 -10.06 -9.32 -0.79
C VAL A 208 -9.56 -9.85 -2.14
N ASP A 209 -9.68 -11.15 -2.37
CA ASP A 209 -9.41 -11.79 -3.66
C ASP A 209 -10.60 -11.65 -4.64
N CYS A 210 -11.64 -10.90 -4.27
CA CYS A 210 -12.82 -10.64 -5.07
C CYS A 210 -13.56 -11.89 -5.55
N LEU A 211 -13.61 -12.91 -4.69
CA LEU A 211 -14.36 -14.13 -4.94
C LEU A 211 -15.84 -13.92 -4.60
N ALA A 212 -16.71 -14.34 -5.52
CA ALA A 212 -18.15 -14.39 -5.31
C ALA A 212 -18.62 -15.78 -5.73
N CYS A 213 -18.91 -16.63 -4.74
CA CYS A 213 -19.40 -17.98 -4.99
C CYS A 213 -20.91 -17.99 -5.20
N TYR A 214 -21.38 -18.91 -6.04
CA TYR A 214 -22.81 -19.11 -6.26
C TYR A 214 -23.45 -19.77 -5.03
N ASP A 215 -24.77 -19.75 -4.98
CA ASP A 215 -25.51 -20.53 -3.99
C ASP A 215 -25.15 -22.02 -4.14
N GLY A 216 -24.91 -22.70 -3.03
CA GLY A 216 -24.40 -24.08 -3.03
C GLY A 216 -22.89 -24.20 -3.20
N GLN A 217 -22.14 -23.10 -3.09
CA GLN A 217 -20.68 -23.10 -3.03
C GLN A 217 -20.16 -22.24 -1.87
N TYR A 218 -18.97 -22.57 -1.38
CA TYR A 218 -18.26 -21.77 -0.38
C TYR A 218 -16.78 -21.60 -0.73
N ILE A 219 -16.12 -20.67 -0.04
CA ILE A 219 -14.71 -20.36 -0.26
C ILE A 219 -13.84 -21.33 0.54
N ARG A 220 -12.98 -22.07 -0.17
CA ARG A 220 -11.89 -22.87 0.40
C ARG A 220 -10.64 -22.68 -0.46
N ASP A 221 -9.50 -22.39 0.17
CA ASP A 221 -8.22 -22.18 -0.51
C ASP A 221 -8.29 -21.20 -1.70
N LYS A 222 -9.00 -20.08 -1.51
CA LYS A 222 -9.22 -19.03 -2.53
C LYS A 222 -9.95 -19.51 -3.79
N MET A 223 -10.73 -20.59 -3.69
CA MET A 223 -11.57 -21.11 -4.76
C MET A 223 -12.99 -21.34 -4.25
N CYS A 224 -13.97 -21.25 -5.15
CA CYS A 224 -15.34 -21.66 -4.87
C CYS A 224 -15.42 -23.18 -5.03
N VAL A 225 -15.72 -23.88 -3.94
CA VAL A 225 -15.93 -25.32 -3.91
C VAL A 225 -17.40 -25.62 -3.61
N PRO A 226 -17.96 -26.73 -4.11
CA PRO A 226 -19.34 -27.13 -3.79
C PRO A 226 -19.55 -27.31 -2.29
N CYS A 227 -20.75 -26.97 -1.80
CA CYS A 227 -21.23 -27.45 -0.52
C CYS A 227 -21.58 -28.94 -0.68
N GLU A 228 -20.91 -29.84 0.05
CA GLU A 228 -21.27 -31.26 0.08
C GLU A 228 -22.35 -31.55 1.14
N GLY A 229 -22.46 -30.65 2.12
CA GLY A 229 -23.44 -30.68 3.20
C GLY A 229 -24.92 -30.62 2.81
N HIS A 230 -25.73 -31.40 3.54
CA HIS A 230 -27.18 -31.41 3.43
C HIS A 230 -27.82 -30.42 4.42
N CYS A 231 -27.78 -29.13 4.09
CA CYS A 231 -28.35 -28.09 4.94
C CYS A 231 -29.89 -28.16 5.02
N LYS A 232 -30.44 -27.73 6.16
CA LYS A 232 -31.87 -27.74 6.45
C LYS A 232 -32.68 -27.04 5.36
N ASN A 233 -33.79 -27.67 4.95
CA ASN A 233 -34.72 -27.18 3.92
C ASN A 233 -34.07 -26.88 2.55
N GLY A 234 -32.89 -27.45 2.25
CA GLY A 234 -32.18 -27.19 1.00
C GLY A 234 -31.63 -25.78 0.86
N ILE A 235 -31.53 -25.03 1.98
CA ILE A 235 -30.93 -23.69 1.99
C ILE A 235 -29.42 -23.83 1.68
N PRO A 236 -28.83 -22.95 0.84
CA PRO A 236 -27.40 -22.97 0.58
C PRO A 236 -26.54 -22.90 1.84
N CYS A 237 -25.39 -23.58 1.84
CA CYS A 237 -24.41 -23.42 2.91
C CYS A 237 -23.82 -21.99 2.91
N ASN A 238 -23.26 -21.59 4.05
CA ASN A 238 -22.61 -20.30 4.20
C ASN A 238 -21.43 -20.18 3.22
N LYS A 239 -21.46 -19.16 2.36
CA LYS A 239 -20.49 -18.98 1.28
C LYS A 239 -19.06 -18.69 1.74
N LEU A 240 -18.86 -18.27 2.99
CA LEU A 240 -17.54 -18.02 3.57
C LEU A 240 -16.99 -19.25 4.30
N THR A 241 -17.84 -19.95 5.04
CA THR A 241 -17.39 -21.00 5.97
C THR A 241 -17.69 -22.41 5.50
N GLY A 242 -18.61 -22.59 4.55
CA GLY A 242 -19.13 -23.89 4.12
C GLY A 242 -20.18 -24.49 5.06
N ARG A 243 -20.48 -23.85 6.19
CA ARG A 243 -21.35 -24.41 7.23
C ARG A 243 -22.82 -24.21 6.95
N CYS A 244 -23.66 -25.07 7.51
CA CYS A 244 -25.11 -24.90 7.50
C CYS A 244 -25.54 -24.11 8.74
N ASP A 245 -25.60 -22.78 8.65
CA ASP A 245 -25.87 -21.89 9.80
C ASP A 245 -27.24 -22.16 10.48
N ASN A 246 -28.20 -22.71 9.73
CA ASN A 246 -29.55 -23.07 10.22
C ASN A 246 -29.69 -24.55 10.60
N GLY A 247 -28.58 -25.28 10.72
CA GLY A 247 -28.52 -26.71 11.00
C GLY A 247 -28.77 -27.60 9.78
N CYS A 248 -28.82 -28.90 10.04
CA CYS A 248 -28.87 -29.94 9.01
C CYS A 248 -30.28 -30.34 8.61
N HIS A 249 -30.40 -30.87 7.39
CA HIS A 249 -31.58 -31.62 6.97
C HIS A 249 -31.74 -32.87 7.86
N ASN A 250 -32.97 -33.42 7.89
CA ASN A 250 -33.25 -34.64 8.64
C ASN A 250 -32.26 -35.74 8.24
N TYR A 251 -31.78 -36.49 9.25
CA TYR A 251 -30.83 -37.60 9.14
C TYR A 251 -29.38 -37.21 8.82
N TRP A 252 -29.03 -35.93 8.91
CA TRP A 252 -27.65 -35.46 8.76
C TRP A 252 -27.18 -34.73 10.03
N ILE A 253 -25.90 -34.86 10.37
CA ILE A 253 -25.26 -34.23 11.53
C ILE A 253 -23.89 -33.65 11.18
N GLY A 254 -23.28 -32.95 12.14
CA GLY A 254 -22.00 -32.27 12.01
C GLY A 254 -22.14 -30.81 11.58
N GLU A 255 -21.06 -30.02 11.69
CA GLU A 255 -21.09 -28.58 11.36
C GLU A 255 -21.38 -28.31 9.87
N PHE A 256 -20.99 -29.26 9.01
CA PHE A 256 -21.17 -29.20 7.56
C PHE A 256 -22.34 -30.05 7.09
N CYS A 257 -23.03 -30.81 7.96
CA CYS A 257 -24.15 -31.68 7.56
C CYS A 257 -23.78 -32.74 6.50
N GLU A 258 -22.57 -33.30 6.61
CA GLU A 258 -21.99 -34.30 5.71
C GLU A 258 -21.88 -35.69 6.37
N VAL A 259 -22.29 -35.80 7.64
CA VAL A 259 -22.09 -37.01 8.45
C VAL A 259 -23.44 -37.64 8.81
N CYS A 260 -23.55 -38.96 8.67
CA CYS A 260 -24.72 -39.71 9.15
C CYS A 260 -24.71 -39.82 10.67
N PRO A 261 -25.90 -39.78 11.33
CA PRO A 261 -26.04 -40.10 12.74
C PRO A 261 -25.41 -41.46 13.09
N PRO A 262 -24.97 -41.66 14.34
CA PRO A 262 -24.48 -42.96 14.79
C PRO A 262 -25.48 -44.08 14.45
N HIS A 263 -24.95 -45.21 13.97
CA HIS A 263 -25.71 -46.38 13.52
C HIS A 263 -26.47 -46.24 12.18
N TYR A 264 -26.21 -45.20 11.39
CA TYR A 264 -26.77 -45.05 10.04
C TYR A 264 -25.68 -44.86 8.98
N TYR A 265 -25.95 -45.30 7.75
CA TYR A 265 -25.09 -45.15 6.58
C TYR A 265 -25.88 -44.99 5.27
N GLY A 266 -25.17 -44.84 4.16
CA GLY A 266 -25.71 -44.67 2.81
C GLY A 266 -25.84 -43.19 2.40
N ASN A 267 -26.12 -42.95 1.12
CA ASN A 267 -26.16 -41.59 0.56
C ASN A 267 -27.25 -40.69 1.14
N ASP A 268 -28.27 -41.27 1.79
CA ASP A 268 -29.37 -40.53 2.43
C ASP A 268 -29.37 -40.71 3.96
N CYS A 269 -28.35 -41.36 4.53
CA CYS A 269 -28.25 -41.68 5.97
C CYS A 269 -29.48 -42.40 6.56
N ASN A 270 -30.19 -43.19 5.74
CA ASN A 270 -31.42 -43.88 6.12
C ASN A 270 -31.24 -45.39 6.30
N THR A 271 -30.03 -45.93 6.09
CA THR A 271 -29.78 -47.38 6.24
C THR A 271 -29.15 -47.67 7.61
N PRO A 272 -29.77 -48.50 8.48
CA PRO A 272 -29.21 -48.81 9.78
C PRO A 272 -28.02 -49.77 9.67
N CYS A 273 -26.99 -49.55 10.48
CA CYS A 273 -25.85 -50.45 10.64
C CYS A 273 -26.23 -51.67 11.50
N GLY A 274 -25.71 -52.85 11.17
CA GLY A 274 -25.75 -54.03 12.06
C GLY A 274 -26.93 -54.97 11.86
N ASN A 275 -27.07 -55.50 10.63
CA ASN A 275 -27.72 -56.81 10.46
C ASN A 275 -26.80 -57.92 10.96
#